data_AF-A0AAN8X8M4-F1
#
_entry.id   AF-A0AAN8X8M4-F1
#
_cell.length_a   1.000
_cell.length_b   1.000
_cell.length_c   1.000
_cell.angle_alpha   90.00
_cell.angle_beta   90.00
_cell.angle_gamma   90.00
#
_symmetry.space_group_name_H-M   'P 1'
#
loop_
_entity.id
_entity.type
_entity.pdbx_description
1 polymer ?
#
loop_
_entity_poly.entity_id
_entity_poly.type
_entity_poly.pdbx_seq_one_letter_code
_entity_poly.pdbx_strand_id
1 'polypeptide(L)'
;MSSIRVGAGYSCYEELLADIKKYEAVHNVKLVKANSKSVEVANRSVPPGKPLYPAKFKYSNIIFVCKHYGRVRTTGTGIRPNTKSYKLNCRMKITVSCNSSRSAMVIREMDETHNHDVSEEVHLLYPELKMDFLEDQGLRVASLLHQEAFIGGKWVTSASGKTFPVTNPANGKVIRHVPDMNEADVQTAIDAAHEAFQTWQRITAKERSILLRKWYTLMDEHKEDLALIITAEAGKPIAESRGEIAYGSSFLEWFAEEAVRIYGEVVQNPPPSKEMIFIRQPIGVVSLITPWNFPNAMITRKAGAALASGCTCIIKPSEDTPLSALAAVDLAEKAGIPPGVVNVVTASRANTAAVGNLLCTSPKIASVAFTGSSAVGKLLYKLCSPGIKKISLEVGGNAPFIIFNAADVKTAVEGLMIAKFRNAGQTCISANRIYVQSGIYDKFLTAFKETVKKRLVIGDGFIEDVNIGPIINERQIKKIDGIVNTSQKLGAEVLLGGKIYRSGELFYEPTILINVDESMPCFREEIFGPVAAIKKFETEEEILSLANISDQSLAGYIFTQDISQVWRVARRLETGMIGINESLISAAEAAFGGIKESRIGREGSRHGIDEYTNIKYLCIGGIT
;
A
#
# COMPACT_ATOMS: atom_id res chain seq x y z
N MET A 1 -51.01 -21.10 31.80
CA MET A 1 -52.09 -20.83 30.82
C MET A 1 -51.70 -19.56 30.10
N SER A 2 -51.57 -19.43 28.79
CA SER A 2 -51.99 -20.20 27.61
C SER A 2 -51.18 -19.65 26.42
N SER A 3 -50.22 -20.39 25.87
CA SER A 3 -50.28 -21.03 24.53
C SER A 3 -50.76 -20.15 23.38
N ILE A 4 -49.86 -19.84 22.44
CA ILE A 4 -50.20 -19.69 21.02
C ILE A 4 -49.41 -20.77 20.26
N ARG A 5 -50.16 -21.67 19.64
CA ARG A 5 -49.72 -22.82 18.84
C ARG A 5 -49.13 -22.32 17.51
N VAL A 6 -47.96 -22.84 17.15
CA VAL A 6 -47.49 -22.82 15.75
C VAL A 6 -48.11 -24.03 15.06
N GLY A 7 -49.01 -23.78 14.11
CA GLY A 7 -49.63 -24.77 13.25
C GLY A 7 -48.64 -25.35 12.23
N ALA A 8 -48.85 -26.61 11.91
CA ALA A 8 -47.95 -27.53 11.22
C ALA A 8 -47.61 -27.16 9.76
N GLY A 9 -46.47 -27.70 9.30
CA GLY A 9 -46.04 -27.67 7.90
C GLY A 9 -44.65 -28.27 7.72
N TYR A 10 -44.53 -29.57 7.99
CA TYR A 10 -43.35 -30.37 7.66
C TYR A 10 -43.13 -30.32 6.14
N SER A 11 -42.01 -29.76 5.68
CA SER A 11 -41.46 -29.99 4.33
C SER A 11 -39.94 -30.00 4.34
N CYS A 12 -39.32 -29.03 5.03
CA CYS A 12 -37.86 -28.89 5.10
C CYS A 12 -37.15 -30.02 5.87
N TYR A 13 -37.74 -30.54 6.96
CA TYR A 13 -37.04 -31.53 7.81
C TYR A 13 -37.10 -32.95 7.25
N GLU A 14 -38.19 -33.34 6.59
CA GLU A 14 -38.29 -34.67 5.97
C GLU A 14 -37.46 -34.78 4.69
N GLU A 15 -37.38 -33.70 3.89
CA GLU A 15 -36.48 -33.63 2.73
C GLU A 15 -35.00 -33.67 3.15
N LEU A 16 -34.64 -32.96 4.22
CA LEU A 16 -33.30 -33.03 4.82
C LEU A 16 -32.96 -34.45 5.26
N LEU A 17 -33.89 -35.15 5.93
CA LEU A 17 -33.69 -36.54 6.33
C LEU A 17 -33.61 -37.50 5.13
N ALA A 18 -34.33 -37.23 4.04
CA ALA A 18 -34.27 -38.02 2.81
C ALA A 18 -32.92 -37.88 2.10
N ASP A 19 -32.38 -36.67 2.00
CA ASP A 19 -31.08 -36.44 1.38
C ASP A 19 -29.91 -36.91 2.26
N ILE A 20 -30.04 -36.83 3.59
CA ILE A 20 -29.08 -37.45 4.51
C ILE A 20 -29.07 -38.97 4.33
N LYS A 21 -30.22 -39.63 4.16
CA LYS A 21 -30.28 -41.08 3.90
C LYS A 21 -29.63 -41.46 2.57
N LYS A 22 -29.74 -40.63 1.53
CA LYS A 22 -28.99 -40.82 0.27
C LYS A 22 -27.49 -40.68 0.51
N TYR A 23 -27.08 -39.70 1.32
CA TYR A 23 -25.68 -39.52 1.70
C TYR A 23 -25.11 -40.72 2.48
N GLU A 24 -25.89 -41.30 3.41
CA GLU A 24 -25.52 -42.54 4.12
C GLU A 24 -25.28 -43.71 3.16
N ALA A 25 -26.06 -43.80 2.07
CA ALA A 25 -25.93 -44.86 1.07
C ALA A 25 -24.66 -44.73 0.22
N VAL A 26 -24.23 -43.49 -0.05
CA VAL A 26 -23.06 -43.21 -0.91
C VAL A 26 -21.74 -43.20 -0.13
N HIS A 27 -21.74 -42.73 1.12
CA HIS A 27 -20.50 -42.40 1.84
C HIS A 27 -20.16 -43.29 3.04
N ASN A 28 -20.81 -44.45 3.19
CA ASN A 28 -20.56 -45.43 4.25
C ASN A 28 -20.58 -44.86 5.69
N VAL A 29 -21.42 -43.84 5.92
CA VAL A 29 -21.66 -43.21 7.22
C VAL A 29 -23.08 -43.54 7.72
N LYS A 30 -23.34 -43.26 8.99
CA LYS A 30 -24.64 -43.44 9.65
C LYS A 30 -24.99 -42.20 10.46
N LEU A 31 -26.20 -41.71 10.31
CA LEU A 31 -26.79 -40.64 11.09
C LEU A 31 -26.88 -41.04 12.55
N VAL A 32 -26.29 -40.22 13.41
CA VAL A 32 -26.29 -40.41 14.87
C VAL A 32 -27.38 -39.54 15.50
N LYS A 33 -27.51 -38.28 15.05
CA LYS A 33 -28.50 -37.33 15.58
C LYS A 33 -28.82 -36.23 14.57
N ALA A 34 -30.09 -35.85 14.45
CA ALA A 34 -30.51 -34.68 13.67
C ALA A 34 -31.57 -33.87 14.43
N ASN A 35 -31.48 -32.55 14.39
CA ASN A 35 -32.55 -31.64 14.80
C ASN A 35 -32.60 -30.45 13.82
N SER A 36 -33.54 -29.52 14.03
CA SER A 36 -33.74 -28.35 13.17
C SER A 36 -32.54 -27.38 13.09
N LYS A 37 -31.47 -27.60 13.86
CA LYS A 37 -30.29 -26.74 13.96
C LYS A 37 -28.94 -27.45 13.74
N SER A 38 -28.89 -28.79 13.75
CA SER A 38 -27.62 -29.54 13.66
C SER A 38 -27.83 -31.01 13.26
N VAL A 39 -26.84 -31.57 12.55
CA VAL A 39 -26.78 -32.99 12.15
C VAL A 39 -25.41 -33.58 12.56
N GLU A 40 -25.40 -34.78 13.14
CA GLU A 40 -24.22 -35.56 13.52
C GLU A 40 -24.25 -36.93 12.81
N VAL A 41 -23.17 -37.29 12.11
CA VAL A 41 -22.97 -38.58 11.42
C VAL A 41 -21.69 -39.27 11.91
N ALA A 42 -21.67 -40.60 11.89
CA ALA A 42 -20.53 -41.44 12.26
C ALA A 42 -20.19 -42.46 11.17
N ASN A 43 -18.93 -42.88 11.09
CA ASN A 43 -18.47 -43.82 10.07
C ASN A 43 -18.93 -45.26 10.40
N ARG A 44 -19.40 -46.04 9.42
CA ARG A 44 -19.96 -47.39 9.66
C ARG A 44 -18.91 -48.43 10.08
N SER A 45 -17.62 -48.13 9.97
CA SER A 45 -16.50 -49.08 10.14
C SER A 45 -15.71 -48.97 11.44
N VAL A 46 -16.29 -48.44 12.53
CA VAL A 46 -15.62 -48.38 13.85
C VAL A 46 -16.15 -49.46 14.80
N PRO A 47 -15.32 -50.42 15.27
CA PRO A 47 -15.73 -51.43 16.25
C PRO A 47 -16.05 -50.80 17.64
N PRO A 48 -16.83 -51.47 18.50
CA PRO A 48 -17.22 -50.95 19.81
C PRO A 48 -15.99 -50.74 20.71
N GLY A 49 -15.82 -49.55 21.30
CA GLY A 49 -14.84 -49.31 22.37
C GLY A 49 -13.78 -48.22 22.14
N LYS A 50 -13.86 -47.40 21.07
CA LYS A 50 -13.02 -46.18 20.92
C LYS A 50 -13.87 -44.91 20.81
N PRO A 51 -13.41 -43.76 21.36
CA PRO A 51 -14.19 -42.53 21.40
C PRO A 51 -14.43 -41.97 19.99
N LEU A 52 -15.70 -41.73 19.66
CA LEU A 52 -16.12 -41.02 18.45
C LEU A 52 -15.75 -39.54 18.59
N TYR A 53 -15.00 -38.97 17.65
CA TYR A 53 -14.87 -37.52 17.51
C TYR A 53 -16.06 -37.02 16.69
N PRO A 54 -17.07 -36.34 17.28
CA PRO A 54 -18.17 -35.79 16.50
C PRO A 54 -17.69 -34.60 15.67
N ALA A 55 -17.78 -34.70 14.34
CA ALA A 55 -17.68 -33.53 13.47
C ALA A 55 -18.95 -32.69 13.65
N LYS A 56 -18.84 -31.55 14.36
CA LYS A 56 -19.94 -30.59 14.52
C LYS A 56 -19.95 -29.63 13.33
N PHE A 57 -20.98 -29.70 12.49
CA PHE A 57 -21.22 -28.71 11.43
C PHE A 57 -22.00 -27.53 11.99
N LYS A 58 -21.46 -26.31 11.89
CA LYS A 58 -22.18 -25.05 12.17
C LYS A 58 -22.56 -24.40 10.84
N TYR A 59 -23.83 -24.10 10.62
CA TYR A 59 -24.26 -23.28 9.49
C TYR A 59 -24.01 -21.80 9.83
N SER A 60 -23.21 -21.11 9.03
CA SER A 60 -23.08 -19.65 9.08
C SER A 60 -23.46 -19.06 7.71
N ASN A 61 -24.50 -18.23 7.72
CA ASN A 61 -25.03 -17.38 6.64
C ASN A 61 -26.04 -18.04 5.68
N ILE A 62 -27.32 -17.71 5.88
CA ILE A 62 -28.38 -17.85 4.86
C ILE A 62 -28.63 -16.43 4.32
N ILE A 63 -28.30 -16.17 3.05
CA ILE A 63 -28.62 -14.91 2.37
C ILE A 63 -29.84 -15.14 1.47
N PHE A 64 -30.91 -14.39 1.69
CA PHE A 64 -32.06 -14.35 0.79
C PHE A 64 -31.87 -13.23 -0.24
N VAL A 65 -31.85 -13.56 -1.53
CA VAL A 65 -31.85 -12.57 -2.62
C VAL A 65 -33.21 -12.60 -3.32
N CYS A 66 -33.99 -11.53 -3.22
CA CYS A 66 -35.21 -11.32 -4.01
C CYS A 66 -34.93 -10.32 -5.15
N LYS A 67 -35.21 -10.69 -6.40
CA LYS A 67 -35.26 -9.74 -7.54
C LYS A 67 -36.72 -9.40 -7.87
N HIS A 68 -37.04 -8.11 -7.98
CA HIS A 68 -38.31 -7.61 -8.52
C HIS A 68 -38.16 -7.29 -10.01
N TYR A 69 -39.09 -7.76 -10.83
CA TYR A 69 -39.34 -7.22 -12.17
C TYR A 69 -40.84 -6.96 -12.32
N GLY A 70 -41.22 -5.71 -12.64
CA GLY A 70 -42.60 -5.37 -12.95
C GLY A 70 -42.72 -4.00 -13.64
N ARG A 71 -43.11 -4.01 -14.92
CA ARG A 71 -43.54 -2.84 -15.71
C ARG A 71 -44.94 -2.40 -15.27
N VAL A 72 -45.16 -1.08 -15.17
CA VAL A 72 -46.49 -0.49 -14.97
C VAL A 72 -47.06 -0.04 -16.31
N ARG A 73 -48.28 -0.49 -16.65
CA ARG A 73 -49.16 0.18 -17.62
C ARG A 73 -50.48 0.47 -16.90
N THR A 74 -50.86 1.74 -16.85
CA THR A 74 -52.11 2.24 -16.30
C THR A 74 -53.14 2.41 -17.41
N THR A 75 -54.38 1.97 -17.19
CA THR A 75 -55.61 2.64 -17.67
C THR A 75 -56.83 2.08 -16.92
N GLY A 76 -57.70 2.99 -16.47
CA GLY A 76 -59.17 2.83 -16.53
C GLY A 76 -59.91 2.05 -15.43
N THR A 77 -60.43 2.79 -14.45
CA THR A 77 -61.80 2.71 -13.89
C THR A 77 -62.40 1.36 -13.47
N GLY A 78 -62.73 1.21 -12.18
CA GLY A 78 -63.83 0.32 -11.73
C GLY A 78 -63.55 -0.53 -10.48
N ILE A 79 -64.54 -0.58 -9.58
CA ILE A 79 -64.54 -1.15 -8.24
C ILE A 79 -64.63 -2.70 -8.25
N ARG A 80 -63.76 -3.40 -7.48
CA ARG A 80 -64.03 -4.52 -6.52
C ARG A 80 -62.74 -5.28 -6.13
N PRO A 81 -62.66 -5.85 -4.91
CA PRO A 81 -61.45 -6.51 -4.40
C PRO A 81 -61.38 -7.95 -4.91
N ASN A 82 -60.32 -8.31 -5.63
CA ASN A 82 -60.01 -9.70 -5.92
C ASN A 82 -58.51 -9.94 -5.68
N THR A 83 -58.25 -10.89 -4.80
CA THR A 83 -56.97 -11.50 -4.45
C THR A 83 -56.04 -11.66 -5.65
N LYS A 84 -54.92 -10.93 -5.66
CA LYS A 84 -53.75 -11.27 -6.48
C LYS A 84 -52.73 -11.94 -5.58
N SER A 85 -52.58 -13.25 -5.75
CA SER A 85 -51.45 -14.01 -5.23
C SER A 85 -50.16 -13.55 -5.92
N TYR A 86 -49.18 -13.09 -5.17
CA TYR A 86 -47.82 -12.86 -5.66
C TYR A 86 -47.03 -14.16 -5.51
N LYS A 87 -46.53 -14.75 -6.62
CA LYS A 87 -45.51 -15.80 -6.54
C LYS A 87 -44.16 -15.13 -6.32
N LEU A 88 -43.61 -15.25 -5.10
CA LEU A 88 -42.20 -15.00 -4.85
C LEU A 88 -41.40 -16.21 -5.34
N ASN A 89 -40.52 -16.02 -6.33
CA ASN A 89 -39.46 -16.97 -6.62
C ASN A 89 -38.27 -16.65 -5.69
N CYS A 90 -38.21 -17.31 -4.54
CA CYS A 90 -37.06 -17.25 -3.64
C CYS A 90 -36.00 -18.24 -4.14
N ARG A 91 -34.79 -17.78 -4.46
CA ARG A 91 -33.62 -18.65 -4.65
C ARG A 91 -32.89 -18.81 -3.33
N MET A 92 -32.77 -20.05 -2.84
CA MET A 92 -32.00 -20.38 -1.65
C MET A 92 -30.59 -20.81 -2.08
N LYS A 93 -29.56 -20.11 -1.61
CA LYS A 93 -28.16 -20.50 -1.78
C LYS A 93 -27.61 -20.92 -0.41
N ILE A 94 -27.36 -22.21 -0.22
CA ILE A 94 -26.71 -22.74 0.98
C ILE A 94 -25.26 -23.04 0.60
N THR A 95 -24.32 -22.38 1.29
CA THR A 95 -22.89 -22.69 1.18
C THR A 95 -22.47 -23.43 2.44
N VAL A 96 -21.92 -24.65 2.29
CA VAL A 96 -21.36 -25.43 3.40
C VAL A 96 -19.85 -25.51 3.21
N SER A 97 -19.06 -25.04 4.18
CA SER A 97 -17.61 -25.22 4.21
C SER A 97 -17.25 -26.30 5.24
N CYS A 98 -16.37 -27.23 4.86
CA CYS A 98 -15.82 -28.25 5.75
C CYS A 98 -14.30 -28.07 5.85
N ASN A 99 -13.77 -28.14 7.08
CA ASN A 99 -12.39 -27.77 7.45
C ASN A 99 -11.31 -28.82 7.11
N SER A 100 -11.56 -29.73 6.17
CA SER A 100 -10.53 -30.64 5.69
C SER A 100 -10.88 -31.12 4.28
N SER A 101 -9.97 -30.84 3.34
CA SER A 101 -10.01 -31.10 1.90
C SER A 101 -11.06 -30.31 1.10
N ARG A 102 -10.55 -29.46 0.19
CA ARG A 102 -11.30 -28.61 -0.74
C ARG A 102 -12.12 -29.45 -1.71
N SER A 103 -13.44 -29.34 -1.66
CA SER A 103 -14.35 -29.59 -2.79
C SER A 103 -15.64 -28.81 -2.54
N ALA A 104 -15.87 -27.77 -3.34
CA ALA A 104 -17.16 -27.09 -3.38
C ALA A 104 -18.13 -27.95 -4.21
N MET A 105 -19.22 -28.42 -3.60
CA MET A 105 -20.26 -29.16 -4.33
C MET A 105 -21.45 -28.22 -4.57
N VAL A 106 -21.72 -27.91 -5.84
CA VAL A 106 -22.92 -27.19 -6.27
C VAL A 106 -24.07 -28.21 -6.29
N ILE A 107 -25.07 -28.04 -5.42
CA ILE A 107 -26.28 -28.86 -5.45
C ILE A 107 -27.30 -28.16 -6.36
N ARG A 108 -27.30 -28.56 -7.64
CA ARG A 108 -28.33 -28.41 -8.69
C ARG A 108 -29.00 -27.04 -8.93
N GLU A 109 -28.88 -26.54 -10.16
CA GLU A 109 -29.95 -25.78 -10.84
C GLU A 109 -31.04 -26.77 -11.30
N MET A 110 -32.31 -26.40 -11.12
CA MET A 110 -33.44 -27.09 -11.74
C MET A 110 -34.21 -26.09 -12.59
N ASP A 111 -34.13 -26.27 -13.90
CA ASP A 111 -35.19 -26.01 -14.88
C ASP A 111 -35.03 -27.10 -15.96
N GLU A 112 -35.95 -28.07 -16.04
CA GLU A 112 -36.01 -29.08 -17.11
C GLU A 112 -36.83 -28.49 -18.29
N THR A 113 -36.47 -28.65 -19.57
CA THR A 113 -36.42 -29.85 -20.44
C THR A 113 -35.93 -29.38 -21.85
N HIS A 114 -35.26 -30.10 -22.78
CA HIS A 114 -35.47 -31.41 -23.43
C HIS A 114 -34.19 -31.90 -24.18
N ASN A 115 -34.18 -33.21 -24.48
CA ASN A 115 -33.25 -34.10 -25.22
C ASN A 115 -32.41 -33.56 -26.40
N HIS A 116 -31.16 -34.07 -26.53
CA HIS A 116 -30.70 -34.90 -27.66
C HIS A 116 -29.36 -35.62 -27.37
N ASP A 117 -29.26 -36.87 -27.84
CA ASP A 117 -28.06 -37.72 -27.96
C ASP A 117 -27.06 -37.16 -28.98
N VAL A 118 -25.76 -37.10 -28.65
CA VAL A 118 -24.65 -37.43 -29.58
C VAL A 118 -23.41 -37.86 -28.78
N SER A 119 -22.91 -39.06 -29.10
CA SER A 119 -21.60 -39.60 -28.75
C SER A 119 -20.48 -38.93 -29.53
N GLU A 120 -19.41 -38.45 -28.88
CA GLU A 120 -18.05 -38.39 -29.45
C GLU A 120 -17.01 -37.97 -28.38
N GLU A 121 -15.82 -38.55 -28.50
CA GLU A 121 -14.65 -38.37 -27.62
C GLU A 121 -14.19 -36.91 -27.57
N VAL A 122 -14.05 -36.35 -26.37
CA VAL A 122 -13.30 -35.10 -26.15
C VAL A 122 -12.10 -35.41 -25.27
N HIS A 123 -10.93 -35.32 -25.90
CA HIS A 123 -9.62 -35.38 -25.26
C HIS A 123 -9.52 -34.44 -24.05
N LEU A 124 -8.93 -34.98 -22.98
CA LEU A 124 -8.49 -34.30 -21.77
C LEU A 124 -7.67 -33.04 -22.07
N LEU A 125 -8.25 -31.87 -21.84
CA LEU A 125 -7.56 -30.60 -21.61
C LEU A 125 -8.26 -29.86 -20.46
N TYR A 126 -8.00 -30.30 -19.23
CA TYR A 126 -8.19 -29.47 -18.04
C TYR A 126 -6.79 -29.12 -17.51
N PRO A 127 -6.25 -27.92 -17.79
CA PRO A 127 -5.19 -27.40 -16.95
C PRO A 127 -5.79 -27.17 -15.56
N GLU A 128 -5.12 -27.67 -14.53
CA GLU A 128 -5.49 -27.53 -13.13
C GLU A 128 -5.95 -26.11 -12.80
N LEU A 129 -7.14 -25.96 -12.22
CA LEU A 129 -7.65 -24.73 -11.62
C LEU A 129 -6.73 -24.31 -10.48
N LYS A 130 -5.66 -23.57 -10.80
CA LYS A 130 -4.88 -22.81 -9.82
C LYS A 130 -5.72 -21.61 -9.39
N MET A 131 -6.40 -21.73 -8.26
CA MET A 131 -6.89 -20.56 -7.52
C MET A 131 -5.69 -19.62 -7.28
N ASP A 132 -5.87 -18.33 -7.52
CA ASP A 132 -4.78 -17.35 -7.40
C ASP A 132 -4.32 -17.28 -5.93
N PHE A 133 -3.02 -17.20 -5.66
CA PHE A 133 -2.47 -17.23 -4.29
C PHE A 133 -3.15 -16.21 -3.37
N LEU A 134 -3.53 -15.06 -3.92
CA LEU A 134 -4.22 -13.99 -3.21
C LEU A 134 -5.70 -14.30 -2.92
N GLU A 135 -6.38 -15.07 -3.77
CA GLU A 135 -7.74 -15.54 -3.48
C GLU A 135 -7.75 -16.46 -2.26
N ASP A 136 -6.71 -17.29 -2.12
CA ASP A 136 -6.49 -18.13 -0.95
C ASP A 136 -6.20 -17.32 0.33
N GLN A 137 -5.66 -16.10 0.21
CA GLN A 137 -5.48 -15.15 1.33
C GLN A 137 -6.75 -14.33 1.62
N GLY A 138 -7.85 -14.57 0.92
CA GLY A 138 -9.13 -13.91 1.15
C GLY A 138 -9.32 -12.61 0.38
N LEU A 139 -8.61 -12.39 -0.73
CA LEU A 139 -8.90 -11.30 -1.66
C LEU A 139 -10.36 -11.41 -2.13
N ARG A 140 -11.18 -10.43 -1.77
CA ARG A 140 -12.63 -10.44 -2.02
C ARG A 140 -12.95 -9.94 -3.42
N VAL A 141 -12.07 -9.11 -3.98
CA VAL A 141 -12.26 -8.43 -5.26
C VAL A 141 -11.08 -8.73 -6.17
N ALA A 142 -11.15 -9.89 -6.84
CA ALA A 142 -10.14 -10.33 -7.79
C ALA A 142 -9.87 -9.31 -8.91
N SER A 143 -10.84 -8.44 -9.23
CA SER A 143 -10.68 -7.38 -10.23
C SER A 143 -9.65 -6.31 -9.86
N LEU A 144 -9.14 -6.26 -8.63
CA LEU A 144 -8.07 -5.32 -8.25
C LEU A 144 -6.68 -5.81 -8.70
N LEU A 145 -6.54 -7.09 -9.04
CA LEU A 145 -5.28 -7.70 -9.44
C LEU A 145 -5.15 -7.70 -10.97
N HIS A 146 -4.67 -6.59 -11.52
CA HIS A 146 -4.52 -6.39 -12.96
C HIS A 146 -3.25 -7.04 -13.54
N GLN A 147 -3.34 -7.47 -14.80
CA GLN A 147 -2.22 -8.02 -15.60
C GLN A 147 -1.78 -7.08 -16.72
N GLU A 148 -2.50 -5.97 -16.85
CA GLU A 148 -2.32 -4.91 -17.81
C GLU A 148 -1.80 -3.65 -17.11
N ALA A 149 -1.27 -2.70 -17.87
CA ALA A 149 -1.04 -1.35 -17.37
C ALA A 149 -2.21 -0.45 -17.78
N PHE A 150 -2.25 0.78 -17.27
CA PHE A 150 -3.39 1.68 -17.45
C PHE A 150 -2.99 2.91 -18.27
N ILE A 151 -3.44 3.03 -19.51
CA ILE A 151 -3.10 4.15 -20.40
C ILE A 151 -4.37 4.72 -21.03
N GLY A 152 -4.60 6.02 -20.88
CA GLY A 152 -5.70 6.70 -21.56
C GLY A 152 -7.09 6.17 -21.19
N GLY A 153 -7.28 5.72 -19.94
CA GLY A 153 -8.55 5.12 -19.50
C GLY A 153 -8.77 3.70 -19.98
N LYS A 154 -7.71 2.97 -20.37
CA LYS A 154 -7.79 1.59 -20.84
C LYS A 154 -6.71 0.74 -20.19
N TRP A 155 -7.10 -0.50 -19.87
CA TRP A 155 -6.19 -1.57 -19.47
C TRP A 155 -5.54 -2.16 -20.74
N VAL A 156 -4.22 -2.02 -20.87
CA VAL A 156 -3.45 -2.37 -22.07
C VAL A 156 -2.24 -3.24 -21.77
N THR A 157 -1.88 -4.11 -22.72
CA THR A 157 -0.61 -4.84 -22.74
C THR A 157 0.51 -3.97 -23.33
N SER A 158 1.76 -4.41 -23.23
CA SER A 158 2.89 -3.72 -23.89
C SER A 158 2.80 -3.88 -25.40
N ALA A 159 3.21 -2.86 -26.16
CA ALA A 159 3.26 -2.92 -27.62
C ALA A 159 4.19 -4.04 -28.14
N SER A 160 5.19 -4.41 -27.34
CA SER A 160 6.10 -5.52 -27.66
C SER A 160 5.55 -6.91 -27.29
N GLY A 161 4.42 -6.99 -26.58
CA GLY A 161 3.88 -8.23 -26.02
C GLY A 161 4.69 -8.83 -24.86
N LYS A 162 5.81 -8.21 -24.46
CA LYS A 162 6.64 -8.68 -23.35
C LYS A 162 6.01 -8.38 -22.00
N THR A 163 6.28 -9.25 -21.03
CA THR A 163 5.88 -9.11 -19.63
C THR A 163 7.06 -9.44 -18.72
N PHE A 164 6.95 -9.06 -17.45
CA PHE A 164 7.88 -9.49 -16.40
C PHE A 164 7.12 -9.99 -15.15
N PRO A 165 7.68 -10.94 -14.39
CA PRO A 165 7.02 -11.46 -13.19
C PRO A 165 7.17 -10.52 -11.99
N VAL A 166 6.10 -10.40 -11.21
CA VAL A 166 6.10 -9.86 -9.84
C VAL A 166 6.10 -11.05 -8.89
N THR A 167 7.07 -11.10 -7.98
CA THR A 167 7.31 -12.24 -7.10
C THR A 167 7.09 -11.88 -5.64
N ASN A 168 6.50 -12.80 -4.87
CA ASN A 168 6.38 -12.66 -3.43
C ASN A 168 7.76 -12.84 -2.76
N PRO A 169 8.31 -11.84 -2.06
CA PRO A 169 9.65 -11.91 -1.48
C PRO A 169 9.76 -12.90 -0.32
N ALA A 170 8.66 -13.35 0.29
CA ALA A 170 8.69 -14.31 1.38
C ALA A 170 8.95 -15.75 0.90
N ASN A 171 8.58 -16.08 -0.34
CA ASN A 171 8.59 -17.46 -0.83
C ASN A 171 9.03 -17.62 -2.30
N GLY A 172 9.32 -16.53 -3.00
CA GLY A 172 9.79 -16.51 -4.40
C GLY A 172 8.73 -16.86 -5.44
N LYS A 173 7.48 -17.14 -5.05
CA LYS A 173 6.42 -17.50 -6.00
C LYS A 173 6.02 -16.27 -6.81
N VAL A 174 5.78 -16.48 -8.11
CA VAL A 174 5.19 -15.45 -8.97
C VAL A 174 3.74 -15.22 -8.55
N ILE A 175 3.42 -13.95 -8.29
CA ILE A 175 2.05 -13.48 -8.00
C ILE A 175 1.34 -13.24 -9.33
N ARG A 176 1.95 -12.42 -10.19
CA ARG A 176 1.38 -12.00 -11.46
C ARG A 176 2.47 -11.62 -12.45
N HIS A 177 2.15 -11.67 -13.74
CA HIS A 177 2.95 -11.03 -14.78
C HIS A 177 2.30 -9.71 -15.16
N VAL A 178 3.11 -8.66 -15.32
CA VAL A 178 2.66 -7.35 -15.78
C VAL A 178 3.43 -6.94 -17.06
N PRO A 179 2.92 -5.99 -17.86
CA PRO A 179 3.54 -5.63 -19.13
C PRO A 179 4.93 -5.03 -18.92
N ASP A 180 5.89 -5.42 -19.76
CA ASP A 180 7.20 -4.78 -19.81
C ASP A 180 7.19 -3.66 -20.85
N MET A 181 6.73 -2.47 -20.43
CA MET A 181 6.55 -1.34 -21.31
C MET A 181 7.88 -0.70 -21.72
N ASN A 182 7.94 -0.26 -22.97
CA ASN A 182 9.09 0.42 -23.56
C ASN A 182 8.79 1.90 -23.86
N GLU A 183 9.69 2.58 -24.55
CA GLU A 183 9.56 4.00 -24.89
C GLU A 183 8.30 4.32 -25.73
N ALA A 184 7.86 3.42 -26.62
CA ALA A 184 6.68 3.64 -27.44
C ALA A 184 5.39 3.60 -26.62
N ASP A 185 5.31 2.68 -25.65
CA ASP A 185 4.20 2.60 -24.70
C ASP A 185 4.14 3.87 -23.83
N VAL A 186 5.30 4.32 -23.34
CA VAL A 186 5.44 5.55 -22.54
C VAL A 186 5.04 6.78 -23.35
N GLN A 187 5.45 6.86 -24.62
CA GLN A 187 5.06 7.95 -25.50
C GLN A 187 3.53 8.02 -25.65
N THR A 188 2.87 6.86 -25.79
CA THR A 188 1.40 6.77 -25.83
C THR A 188 0.76 7.29 -24.54
N ALA A 189 1.33 6.95 -23.37
CA ALA A 189 0.86 7.46 -22.09
C ALA A 189 1.05 8.97 -21.93
N ILE A 190 2.18 9.50 -22.39
CA ILE A 190 2.46 10.95 -22.39
C ILE A 190 1.44 11.69 -23.27
N ASP A 191 1.15 11.15 -24.45
CA ASP A 191 0.21 11.77 -25.39
C ASP A 191 -1.22 11.78 -24.82
N ALA A 192 -1.66 10.67 -24.24
CA ALA A 192 -2.96 10.58 -23.57
C ALA A 192 -3.09 11.56 -22.39
N ALA A 193 -2.03 11.67 -21.56
CA ALA A 193 -2.02 12.61 -20.44
C ALA A 193 -2.03 14.07 -20.89
N HIS A 194 -1.33 14.38 -21.98
CA HIS A 194 -1.27 15.72 -22.55
C HIS A 194 -2.61 16.15 -23.18
N GLU A 195 -3.30 15.22 -23.84
CA GLU A 195 -4.66 15.45 -24.37
C GLU A 195 -5.66 15.70 -23.23
N ALA A 196 -5.68 14.81 -22.23
CA ALA A 196 -6.56 14.93 -21.07
C ALA A 196 -6.31 16.22 -20.26
N PHE A 197 -5.08 16.73 -20.24
CA PHE A 197 -4.75 17.97 -19.54
C PHE A 197 -5.51 19.19 -20.10
N GLN A 198 -5.84 19.21 -21.39
CA GLN A 198 -6.54 20.34 -22.02
C GLN A 198 -7.94 20.57 -21.43
N THR A 199 -8.58 19.50 -20.97
CA THR A 199 -9.91 19.53 -20.35
C THR A 199 -9.81 19.51 -18.82
N TRP A 200 -8.97 18.65 -18.24
CA TRP A 200 -8.84 18.49 -16.78
C TRP A 200 -8.46 19.77 -16.05
N GLN A 201 -7.56 20.58 -16.62
CA GLN A 201 -7.14 21.85 -16.01
C GLN A 201 -8.30 22.87 -15.88
N ARG A 202 -9.38 22.70 -16.65
CA ARG A 202 -10.56 23.58 -16.68
C ARG A 202 -11.70 23.08 -15.79
N ILE A 203 -11.66 21.81 -15.37
CA ILE A 203 -12.60 21.27 -14.37
C ILE A 203 -12.44 22.08 -13.09
N THR A 204 -13.54 22.43 -12.43
CA THR A 204 -13.47 23.29 -11.25
C THR A 204 -12.73 22.58 -10.11
N ALA A 205 -12.09 23.36 -9.23
CA ALA A 205 -11.46 22.82 -8.03
C ALA A 205 -12.42 21.96 -7.18
N LYS A 206 -13.70 22.35 -7.13
CA LYS A 206 -14.73 21.62 -6.37
C LYS A 206 -15.05 20.27 -7.00
N GLU A 207 -15.15 20.17 -8.32
CA GLU A 207 -15.37 18.90 -9.01
C GLU A 207 -14.17 17.97 -8.85
N ARG A 208 -12.94 18.48 -8.99
CA ARG A 208 -11.71 17.68 -8.74
C ARG A 208 -11.66 17.17 -7.30
N SER A 209 -12.02 18.01 -6.33
CA SER A 209 -12.14 17.65 -4.90
C SER A 209 -13.11 16.48 -4.69
N ILE A 210 -14.29 16.50 -5.33
CA ILE A 210 -15.28 15.42 -5.22
C ILE A 210 -14.74 14.10 -5.76
N LEU A 211 -14.05 14.13 -6.91
CA LEU A 211 -13.47 12.93 -7.52
C LEU A 211 -12.36 12.32 -6.63
N LEU A 212 -11.46 13.15 -6.10
CA LEU A 212 -10.41 12.71 -5.18
C LEU A 212 -10.97 12.14 -3.87
N ARG A 213 -12.02 12.78 -3.31
CA ARG A 213 -12.71 12.26 -2.12
C ARG A 213 -13.37 10.90 -2.38
N LYS A 214 -13.94 10.70 -3.57
CA LYS A 214 -14.52 9.41 -3.96
C LYS A 214 -13.43 8.34 -4.13
N TRP A 215 -12.28 8.69 -4.69
CA TRP A 215 -11.13 7.79 -4.77
C TRP A 215 -10.62 7.38 -3.39
N TYR A 216 -10.46 8.34 -2.46
CA TYR A 216 -10.18 8.07 -1.05
C TYR A 216 -11.18 7.07 -0.43
N THR A 217 -12.48 7.32 -0.61
CA THR A 217 -13.55 6.49 -0.04
C THR A 217 -13.44 5.05 -0.55
N LEU A 218 -13.23 4.87 -1.85
CA LEU A 218 -13.05 3.54 -2.45
C LEU A 218 -11.79 2.82 -1.93
N MET A 219 -10.70 3.55 -1.69
CA MET A 219 -9.51 2.96 -1.09
C MET A 219 -9.74 2.48 0.34
N ASP A 220 -10.50 3.21 1.14
CA ASP A 220 -10.85 2.77 2.50
C ASP A 220 -11.81 1.57 2.47
N GLU A 221 -12.81 1.56 1.58
CA GLU A 221 -13.74 0.43 1.39
C GLU A 221 -12.99 -0.87 0.99
N HIS A 222 -11.95 -0.74 0.17
CA HIS A 222 -11.12 -1.86 -0.29
C HIS A 222 -9.81 -2.03 0.51
N LYS A 223 -9.70 -1.41 1.70
CA LYS A 223 -8.45 -1.40 2.49
C LYS A 223 -7.84 -2.78 2.73
N GLU A 224 -8.67 -3.76 3.07
CA GLU A 224 -8.19 -5.12 3.34
C GLU A 224 -7.63 -5.77 2.07
N ASP A 225 -8.31 -5.63 0.93
CA ASP A 225 -7.88 -6.19 -0.34
C ASP A 225 -6.57 -5.55 -0.82
N LEU A 226 -6.46 -4.22 -0.69
CA LEU A 226 -5.23 -3.49 -1.00
C LEU A 226 -4.07 -3.87 -0.08
N ALA A 227 -4.33 -4.10 1.21
CA ALA A 227 -3.30 -4.52 2.16
C ALA A 227 -2.76 -5.92 1.83
N LEU A 228 -3.62 -6.85 1.39
CA LEU A 228 -3.19 -8.17 0.92
C LEU A 228 -2.24 -8.05 -0.28
N ILE A 229 -2.54 -7.18 -1.25
CA ILE A 229 -1.69 -6.93 -2.42
C ILE A 229 -0.32 -6.41 -1.97
N ILE A 230 -0.26 -5.39 -1.11
CA ILE A 230 1.01 -4.84 -0.59
C ILE A 230 1.82 -5.94 0.12
N THR A 231 1.20 -6.72 1.01
CA THR A 231 1.92 -7.78 1.72
C THR A 231 2.44 -8.85 0.76
N ALA A 232 1.67 -9.21 -0.27
CA ALA A 232 2.13 -10.21 -1.25
C ALA A 232 3.35 -9.74 -2.03
N GLU A 233 3.35 -8.52 -2.58
CA GLU A 233 4.44 -8.05 -3.44
C GLU A 233 5.61 -7.42 -2.69
N ALA A 234 5.36 -6.75 -1.55
CA ALA A 234 6.40 -6.05 -0.78
C ALA A 234 6.89 -6.83 0.45
N GLY A 235 6.13 -7.85 0.89
CA GLY A 235 6.48 -8.74 2.01
C GLY A 235 6.20 -8.18 3.41
N LYS A 236 5.88 -6.89 3.55
CA LYS A 236 5.67 -6.30 4.88
C LYS A 236 4.47 -6.94 5.61
N PRO A 237 4.50 -7.00 6.96
CA PRO A 237 3.41 -7.55 7.74
C PRO A 237 2.05 -6.93 7.41
N ILE A 238 1.00 -7.73 7.39
CA ILE A 238 -0.35 -7.28 6.98
C ILE A 238 -0.87 -6.10 7.80
N ALA A 239 -0.51 -6.02 9.09
CA ALA A 239 -0.84 -4.88 9.94
C ALA A 239 -0.17 -3.57 9.46
N GLU A 240 1.08 -3.64 9.01
CA GLU A 240 1.77 -2.49 8.42
C GLU A 240 1.19 -2.12 7.05
N SER A 241 0.83 -3.11 6.23
CA SER A 241 0.15 -2.86 4.95
C SER A 241 -1.16 -2.12 5.14
N ARG A 242 -1.99 -2.51 6.11
CA ARG A 242 -3.22 -1.77 6.46
C ARG A 242 -2.93 -0.34 6.90
N GLY A 243 -1.89 -0.16 7.73
CA GLY A 243 -1.42 1.16 8.14
C GLY A 243 -0.97 2.01 6.96
N GLU A 244 -0.28 1.42 5.99
CA GLU A 244 0.09 2.10 4.75
C GLU A 244 -1.13 2.48 3.91
N ILE A 245 -2.15 1.63 3.78
CA ILE A 245 -3.35 2.00 3.02
C ILE A 245 -4.02 3.22 3.65
N ALA A 246 -4.20 3.22 4.99
CA ALA A 246 -4.78 4.35 5.69
C ALA A 246 -3.93 5.62 5.54
N TYR A 247 -2.61 5.50 5.68
CA TYR A 247 -1.70 6.62 5.46
C TYR A 247 -1.73 7.13 4.02
N GLY A 248 -1.68 6.23 3.04
CA GLY A 248 -1.71 6.56 1.62
C GLY A 248 -3.01 7.23 1.21
N SER A 249 -4.16 6.67 1.58
CA SER A 249 -5.47 7.25 1.24
C SER A 249 -5.67 8.63 1.87
N SER A 250 -5.12 8.88 3.07
CA SER A 250 -5.21 10.20 3.72
C SER A 250 -4.67 11.35 2.87
N PHE A 251 -3.69 11.13 1.97
CA PHE A 251 -3.23 12.15 1.03
C PHE A 251 -4.27 12.52 -0.02
N LEU A 252 -5.10 11.56 -0.46
CA LEU A 252 -6.19 11.84 -1.39
C LEU A 252 -7.28 12.68 -0.72
N GLU A 253 -7.61 12.35 0.53
CA GLU A 253 -8.52 13.15 1.36
C GLU A 253 -7.98 14.56 1.58
N TRP A 254 -6.73 14.68 2.03
CA TRP A 254 -6.07 15.96 2.26
C TRP A 254 -6.02 16.82 0.99
N PHE A 255 -5.58 16.27 -0.13
CA PHE A 255 -5.49 17.05 -1.37
C PHE A 255 -6.83 17.28 -2.06
N ALA A 256 -7.85 16.45 -1.81
CA ALA A 256 -9.23 16.79 -2.16
C ALA A 256 -9.65 18.09 -1.47
N GLU A 257 -9.26 18.27 -0.21
CA GLU A 257 -9.53 19.49 0.55
C GLU A 257 -8.66 20.67 0.11
N GLU A 258 -7.38 20.45 -0.17
CA GLU A 258 -6.48 21.51 -0.64
C GLU A 258 -6.79 21.97 -2.08
N ALA A 259 -7.47 21.16 -2.89
CA ALA A 259 -7.86 21.53 -4.26
C ALA A 259 -8.62 22.86 -4.32
N VAL A 260 -9.49 23.14 -3.32
CA VAL A 260 -10.28 24.38 -3.23
C VAL A 260 -9.60 25.49 -2.44
N ARG A 261 -8.34 25.30 -2.03
CA ARG A 261 -7.54 26.22 -1.19
C ARG A 261 -6.24 26.66 -1.86
N ILE A 262 -6.14 26.50 -3.18
CA ILE A 262 -5.02 27.04 -3.96
C ILE A 262 -5.24 28.54 -4.16
N TYR A 263 -4.77 29.33 -3.18
CA TYR A 263 -4.99 30.77 -3.16
C TYR A 263 -4.00 31.52 -4.06
N GLY A 264 -4.51 32.55 -4.73
CA GLY A 264 -3.71 33.65 -5.27
C GLY A 264 -3.49 34.74 -4.23
N GLU A 265 -2.86 35.83 -4.63
CA GLU A 265 -2.56 36.98 -3.78
C GLU A 265 -2.87 38.28 -4.53
N VAL A 266 -3.36 39.28 -3.81
CA VAL A 266 -3.38 40.68 -4.27
C VAL A 266 -2.39 41.41 -3.39
N VAL A 267 -1.33 41.96 -3.99
CA VAL A 267 -0.21 42.55 -3.25
C VAL A 267 -0.15 44.05 -3.46
N GLN A 268 0.32 44.76 -2.43
CA GLN A 268 0.44 46.22 -2.47
C GLN A 268 1.33 46.66 -3.63
N ASN A 269 0.74 47.48 -4.50
CA ASN A 269 1.36 48.06 -5.68
C ASN A 269 2.25 49.25 -5.31
N PRO A 270 3.53 49.29 -5.75
CA PRO A 270 4.40 50.45 -5.50
C PRO A 270 3.91 51.75 -6.16
N PRO A 271 3.36 51.76 -7.40
CA PRO A 271 2.68 52.94 -7.95
C PRO A 271 1.15 52.88 -7.76
N PRO A 272 0.46 54.03 -7.52
CA PRO A 272 -0.99 54.07 -7.34
C PRO A 272 -1.81 53.62 -8.56
N SER A 273 -1.23 53.73 -9.76
CA SER A 273 -1.93 53.49 -11.05
C SER A 273 -1.94 52.04 -11.52
N LYS A 274 -1.58 51.09 -10.64
CA LYS A 274 -1.44 49.67 -10.96
C LYS A 274 -2.01 48.80 -9.87
N GLU A 275 -2.47 47.60 -10.21
CA GLU A 275 -2.80 46.54 -9.27
C GLU A 275 -1.95 45.31 -9.58
N MET A 276 -1.47 44.61 -8.55
CA MET A 276 -0.63 43.44 -8.69
C MET A 276 -1.34 42.20 -8.15
N ILE A 277 -1.63 41.25 -9.04
CA ILE A 277 -2.34 40.02 -8.70
C ILE A 277 -1.46 38.82 -9.04
N PHE A 278 -1.28 37.90 -8.10
CA PHE A 278 -0.65 36.61 -8.32
C PHE A 278 -1.72 35.53 -8.37
N ILE A 279 -1.74 34.75 -9.44
CA ILE A 279 -2.60 33.57 -9.55
C ILE A 279 -1.77 32.29 -9.61
N ARG A 280 -2.37 31.18 -9.20
CA ARG A 280 -1.77 29.85 -9.22
C ARG A 280 -2.43 29.00 -10.31
N GLN A 281 -1.64 28.37 -11.16
CA GLN A 281 -2.16 27.51 -12.25
C GLN A 281 -1.41 26.17 -12.28
N PRO A 282 -2.05 25.06 -12.69
CA PRO A 282 -1.38 23.77 -12.81
C PRO A 282 -0.17 23.86 -13.75
N ILE A 283 0.90 23.13 -13.42
CA ILE A 283 2.14 23.16 -14.19
C ILE A 283 2.04 22.40 -15.53
N GLY A 284 1.19 21.37 -15.63
CA GLY A 284 1.02 20.59 -16.85
C GLY A 284 0.88 19.09 -16.62
N VAL A 285 1.45 18.30 -17.53
CA VAL A 285 1.60 16.85 -17.37
C VAL A 285 2.79 16.56 -16.47
N VAL A 286 2.63 15.65 -15.50
CA VAL A 286 3.69 15.30 -14.55
C VAL A 286 4.04 13.81 -14.57
N SER A 287 5.34 13.51 -14.50
CA SER A 287 5.84 12.14 -14.36
C SER A 287 6.08 11.82 -12.88
N LEU A 288 5.49 10.73 -12.39
CA LEU A 288 5.59 10.27 -11.00
C LEU A 288 6.35 8.95 -10.96
N ILE A 289 7.58 8.96 -10.47
CA ILE A 289 8.43 7.75 -10.39
C ILE A 289 8.53 7.34 -8.92
N THR A 290 7.97 6.19 -8.56
CA THR A 290 7.78 5.76 -7.16
C THR A 290 8.57 4.49 -6.81
N PRO A 291 9.06 4.37 -5.56
CA PRO A 291 9.83 3.23 -5.08
C PRO A 291 8.91 2.10 -4.61
N TRP A 292 9.52 1.00 -4.18
CA TRP A 292 8.83 -0.21 -3.74
C TRP A 292 8.47 -0.28 -2.25
N ASN A 293 9.10 0.55 -1.43
CA ASN A 293 9.01 0.39 0.02
C ASN A 293 7.67 0.83 0.62
N PHE A 294 6.98 1.77 -0.03
CA PHE A 294 5.60 2.16 0.26
C PHE A 294 4.84 2.26 -1.07
N PRO A 295 4.49 1.11 -1.68
CA PRO A 295 4.05 1.04 -3.06
C PRO A 295 2.68 1.70 -3.30
N ASN A 296 1.89 1.93 -2.25
CA ASN A 296 0.66 2.71 -2.33
C ASN A 296 0.89 4.18 -1.92
N ALA A 297 1.43 4.42 -0.72
CA ALA A 297 1.48 5.78 -0.18
C ALA A 297 2.34 6.73 -1.02
N MET A 298 3.39 6.24 -1.69
CA MET A 298 4.21 7.07 -2.58
C MET A 298 3.47 7.53 -3.83
N ILE A 299 2.45 6.79 -4.24
CA ILE A 299 1.61 7.14 -5.40
C ILE A 299 0.63 8.21 -4.99
N THR A 300 -0.16 7.98 -3.94
CA THR A 300 -1.20 8.91 -3.52
C THR A 300 -0.64 10.24 -3.01
N ARG A 301 0.54 10.23 -2.37
CA ARG A 301 1.31 11.45 -2.00
C ARG A 301 1.54 12.38 -3.16
N LYS A 302 1.87 11.83 -4.33
CA LYS A 302 2.20 12.58 -5.55
C LYS A 302 0.96 12.85 -6.41
N ALA A 303 0.21 11.79 -6.71
CA ALA A 303 -0.97 11.85 -7.58
C ALA A 303 -2.08 12.70 -6.97
N GLY A 304 -2.31 12.63 -5.65
CA GLY A 304 -3.30 13.45 -4.96
C GLY A 304 -3.06 14.94 -5.16
N ALA A 305 -1.84 15.41 -4.91
CA ALA A 305 -1.45 16.81 -5.10
C ALA A 305 -1.48 17.23 -6.58
N ALA A 306 -0.96 16.40 -7.48
CA ALA A 306 -0.95 16.66 -8.91
C ALA A 306 -2.39 16.86 -9.45
N LEU A 307 -3.28 15.90 -9.19
CA LEU A 307 -4.66 15.98 -9.67
C LEU A 307 -5.44 17.12 -9.02
N ALA A 308 -5.24 17.36 -7.72
CA ALA A 308 -5.87 18.48 -7.01
C ALA A 308 -5.54 19.83 -7.64
N SER A 309 -4.27 20.02 -8.02
CA SER A 309 -3.79 21.23 -8.71
C SER A 309 -4.38 21.41 -10.12
N GLY A 310 -4.90 20.35 -10.74
CA GLY A 310 -5.37 20.33 -12.12
C GLY A 310 -4.35 19.77 -13.13
N CYS A 311 -3.28 19.13 -12.66
CA CYS A 311 -2.33 18.40 -13.50
C CYS A 311 -2.86 17.00 -13.87
N THR A 312 -2.35 16.44 -14.96
CA THR A 312 -2.47 15.00 -15.29
C THR A 312 -1.15 14.31 -15.03
N CYS A 313 -1.15 12.99 -14.83
CA CYS A 313 0.08 12.28 -14.47
C CYS A 313 0.29 10.94 -15.18
N ILE A 314 1.57 10.56 -15.27
CA ILE A 314 2.03 9.23 -15.64
C ILE A 314 2.82 8.67 -14.46
N ILE A 315 2.37 7.56 -13.91
CA ILE A 315 2.99 6.86 -12.79
C ILE A 315 3.85 5.72 -13.34
N LYS A 316 5.14 5.71 -13.00
CA LYS A 316 6.03 4.56 -13.18
C LYS A 316 6.36 4.00 -11.79
N PRO A 317 5.67 2.95 -11.32
CA PRO A 317 6.01 2.30 -10.07
C PRO A 317 7.31 1.51 -10.20
N SER A 318 7.86 1.08 -9.06
CA SER A 318 8.95 0.11 -9.07
C SER A 318 8.49 -1.23 -9.64
N GLU A 319 9.37 -1.86 -10.38
CA GLU A 319 9.20 -3.20 -10.93
C GLU A 319 8.99 -4.29 -9.86
N ASP A 320 9.43 -4.05 -8.62
CA ASP A 320 9.27 -5.01 -7.52
C ASP A 320 7.84 -5.02 -6.96
N THR A 321 7.10 -3.90 -7.11
CA THR A 321 5.77 -3.73 -6.47
C THR A 321 4.75 -2.94 -7.33
N PRO A 322 4.55 -3.29 -8.61
CA PRO A 322 3.66 -2.54 -9.48
C PRO A 322 2.17 -2.80 -9.22
N LEU A 323 1.79 -3.88 -8.53
CA LEU A 323 0.39 -4.31 -8.41
C LEU A 323 -0.42 -3.35 -7.54
N SER A 324 0.16 -2.81 -6.47
CA SER A 324 -0.47 -1.79 -5.63
C SER A 324 -0.80 -0.52 -6.44
N ALA A 325 0.06 -0.15 -7.39
CA ALA A 325 -0.18 1.00 -8.25
C ALA A 325 -1.39 0.79 -9.17
N LEU A 326 -1.44 -0.38 -9.80
CA LEU A 326 -2.54 -0.76 -10.68
C LEU A 326 -3.85 -0.85 -9.91
N ALA A 327 -3.85 -1.48 -8.72
CA ALA A 327 -5.03 -1.56 -7.87
C ALA A 327 -5.51 -0.17 -7.40
N ALA A 328 -4.59 0.74 -7.05
CA ALA A 328 -4.96 2.11 -6.69
C ALA A 328 -5.61 2.86 -7.87
N VAL A 329 -5.11 2.67 -9.10
CA VAL A 329 -5.63 3.34 -10.30
C VAL A 329 -6.92 2.73 -10.82
N ASP A 330 -7.18 1.43 -10.60
CA ASP A 330 -8.50 0.83 -10.79
C ASP A 330 -9.57 1.54 -9.94
N LEU A 331 -9.23 1.87 -8.69
CA LEU A 331 -10.12 2.64 -7.83
C LEU A 331 -10.23 4.11 -8.27
N ALA A 332 -9.19 4.68 -8.89
CA ALA A 332 -9.24 6.01 -9.50
C ALA A 332 -10.23 6.05 -10.69
N GLU A 333 -10.19 5.03 -11.55
CA GLU A 333 -11.13 4.86 -12.66
C GLU A 333 -12.57 4.72 -12.13
N LYS A 334 -12.80 3.86 -11.13
CA LYS A 334 -14.10 3.69 -10.47
C LYS A 334 -14.58 4.95 -9.74
N ALA A 335 -13.67 5.79 -9.27
CA ALA A 335 -14.00 7.10 -8.73
C ALA A 335 -14.56 8.05 -9.80
N GLY A 336 -14.27 7.79 -11.08
CA GLY A 336 -14.70 8.61 -12.22
C GLY A 336 -13.64 9.62 -12.63
N ILE A 337 -12.36 9.39 -12.29
CA ILE A 337 -11.26 10.19 -12.82
C ILE A 337 -11.23 10.01 -14.35
N PRO A 338 -11.26 11.09 -15.15
CA PRO A 338 -11.39 10.95 -16.60
C PRO A 338 -10.24 10.19 -17.27
N PRO A 339 -10.48 9.55 -18.43
CA PRO A 339 -9.45 8.90 -19.23
C PRO A 339 -8.23 9.80 -19.46
N GLY A 340 -7.03 9.25 -19.26
CA GLY A 340 -5.75 9.95 -19.47
C GLY A 340 -5.33 10.89 -18.34
N VAL A 341 -6.18 11.22 -17.36
CA VAL A 341 -5.78 12.07 -16.23
C VAL A 341 -4.77 11.37 -15.33
N VAL A 342 -4.91 10.06 -15.15
CA VAL A 342 -3.95 9.18 -14.47
C VAL A 342 -3.61 8.03 -15.40
N ASN A 343 -2.33 7.71 -15.50
CA ASN A 343 -1.79 6.61 -16.31
C ASN A 343 -0.75 5.85 -15.49
N VAL A 344 -0.59 4.56 -15.71
CA VAL A 344 0.41 3.71 -15.08
C VAL A 344 1.18 2.96 -16.17
N VAL A 345 2.51 3.08 -16.15
CA VAL A 345 3.42 2.35 -17.03
C VAL A 345 4.33 1.44 -16.22
N THR A 346 4.24 0.14 -16.44
CA THR A 346 5.07 -0.87 -15.78
C THR A 346 6.28 -1.21 -16.63
N ALA A 347 7.47 -1.25 -16.05
CA ALA A 347 8.69 -1.54 -16.81
C ALA A 347 9.66 -2.34 -15.96
N SER A 348 10.23 -3.40 -16.54
CA SER A 348 11.23 -4.24 -15.89
C SER A 348 12.52 -3.45 -15.62
N ARG A 349 13.47 -4.05 -14.91
CA ARG A 349 14.83 -3.49 -14.73
C ARG A 349 15.50 -3.15 -16.06
N ALA A 350 15.27 -3.97 -17.09
CA ALA A 350 15.87 -3.79 -18.41
C ALA A 350 15.35 -2.52 -19.10
N ASN A 351 14.05 -2.24 -19.00
CA ASN A 351 13.43 -1.07 -19.65
C ASN A 351 13.40 0.18 -18.76
N THR A 352 13.65 0.04 -17.45
CA THR A 352 13.50 1.13 -16.48
C THR A 352 14.30 2.39 -16.83
N ALA A 353 15.53 2.24 -17.33
CA ALA A 353 16.36 3.38 -17.69
C ALA A 353 15.81 4.13 -18.92
N ALA A 354 15.40 3.42 -19.97
CA ALA A 354 14.85 4.02 -21.19
C ALA A 354 13.51 4.73 -20.91
N VAL A 355 12.62 4.07 -20.16
CA VAL A 355 11.34 4.65 -19.70
C VAL A 355 11.58 5.90 -18.85
N GLY A 356 12.49 5.86 -17.88
CA GLY A 356 12.84 7.01 -17.04
C GLY A 356 13.42 8.17 -17.86
N ASN A 357 14.25 7.87 -18.85
CA ASN A 357 14.81 8.87 -19.76
C ASN A 357 13.72 9.63 -20.52
N LEU A 358 12.76 8.93 -21.12
CA LEU A 358 11.68 9.58 -21.87
C LEU A 358 10.76 10.40 -20.96
N LEU A 359 10.42 9.88 -19.76
CA LEU A 359 9.64 10.59 -18.75
C LEU A 359 10.31 11.89 -18.25
N CYS A 360 11.64 11.98 -18.33
CA CYS A 360 12.41 13.17 -17.95
C CYS A 360 12.69 14.12 -19.11
N THR A 361 12.78 13.63 -20.35
CA THR A 361 13.25 14.42 -21.49
C THR A 361 12.15 14.89 -22.43
N SER A 362 10.97 14.23 -22.41
CA SER A 362 9.85 14.61 -23.28
C SER A 362 9.42 16.06 -23.07
N PRO A 363 9.22 16.86 -24.13
CA PRO A 363 8.80 18.26 -24.01
C PRO A 363 7.36 18.42 -23.47
N LYS A 364 6.54 17.36 -23.52
CA LYS A 364 5.15 17.39 -23.02
C LYS A 364 5.07 17.24 -21.49
N ILE A 365 6.12 16.76 -20.84
CA ILE A 365 6.22 16.66 -19.38
C ILE A 365 6.71 17.99 -18.82
N ALA A 366 5.92 18.59 -17.93
CA ALA A 366 6.25 19.87 -17.31
C ALA A 366 7.00 19.70 -15.97
N SER A 367 6.77 18.59 -15.26
CA SER A 367 7.42 18.30 -13.99
C SER A 367 7.65 16.81 -13.76
N VAL A 368 8.69 16.48 -12.99
CA VAL A 368 9.03 15.12 -12.56
C VAL A 368 9.08 15.07 -11.04
N ALA A 369 8.33 14.14 -10.43
CA ALA A 369 8.41 13.84 -9.01
C ALA A 369 8.97 12.43 -8.81
N PHE A 370 10.08 12.32 -8.07
CA PHE A 370 10.78 11.07 -7.85
C PHE A 370 10.99 10.81 -6.36
N THR A 371 10.77 9.57 -5.95
CA THR A 371 11.25 9.07 -4.66
C THR A 371 12.13 7.83 -4.88
N GLY A 372 13.31 7.79 -4.27
CA GLY A 372 14.22 6.65 -4.38
C GLY A 372 15.66 6.96 -4.00
N SER A 373 16.62 6.28 -4.62
CA SER A 373 18.04 6.46 -4.26
C SER A 373 18.59 7.81 -4.69
N SER A 374 19.53 8.37 -3.91
CA SER A 374 20.20 9.64 -4.24
C SER A 374 20.92 9.59 -5.59
N ALA A 375 21.52 8.45 -5.94
CA ALA A 375 22.20 8.26 -7.23
C ALA A 375 21.25 8.40 -8.41
N VAL A 376 20.06 7.78 -8.33
CA VAL A 376 19.04 7.91 -9.38
C VAL A 376 18.45 9.32 -9.37
N GLY A 377 18.20 9.92 -8.21
CA GLY A 377 17.71 11.31 -8.12
C GLY A 377 18.64 12.31 -8.81
N LYS A 378 19.96 12.21 -8.58
CA LYS A 378 20.98 13.04 -9.27
C LYS A 378 20.96 12.82 -10.78
N LEU A 379 20.81 11.57 -11.24
CA LEU A 379 20.69 11.25 -12.66
C LEU A 379 19.42 11.87 -13.28
N LEU A 380 18.26 11.69 -12.66
CA LEU A 380 16.99 12.25 -13.16
C LEU A 380 17.03 13.78 -13.16
N TYR A 381 17.68 14.40 -12.17
CA TYR A 381 17.87 15.85 -12.14
C TYR A 381 18.67 16.35 -13.33
N LYS A 382 19.76 15.65 -13.67
CA LYS A 382 20.55 15.92 -14.88
C LYS A 382 19.71 15.75 -16.15
N LEU A 383 18.88 14.70 -16.23
CA LEU A 383 18.03 14.47 -17.41
C LEU A 383 16.93 15.53 -17.58
N CYS A 384 16.47 16.15 -16.48
CA CYS A 384 15.46 17.21 -16.51
C CYS A 384 16.03 18.58 -16.91
N SER A 385 17.35 18.79 -16.78
CA SER A 385 17.97 20.11 -16.95
C SER A 385 17.83 20.71 -18.35
N PRO A 386 17.92 19.95 -19.48
CA PRO A 386 17.76 20.53 -20.81
C PRO A 386 16.38 21.14 -21.05
N GLY A 387 15.35 20.61 -20.39
CA GLY A 387 13.98 21.12 -20.45
C GLY A 387 13.61 22.10 -19.34
N ILE A 388 14.56 22.42 -18.44
CA ILE A 388 14.35 23.25 -17.23
C ILE A 388 13.09 22.80 -16.47
N LYS A 389 12.89 21.48 -16.37
CA LYS A 389 11.67 20.93 -15.76
C LYS A 389 11.70 21.16 -14.26
N LYS A 390 10.56 21.53 -13.69
CA LYS A 390 10.40 21.53 -12.23
C LYS A 390 10.53 20.10 -11.73
N ILE A 391 11.34 19.88 -10.71
CA ILE A 391 11.60 18.56 -10.18
C ILE A 391 11.37 18.55 -8.67
N SER A 392 10.72 17.51 -8.18
CA SER A 392 10.59 17.23 -6.75
C SER A 392 11.28 15.90 -6.47
N LEU A 393 12.25 15.92 -5.56
CA LEU A 393 13.06 14.77 -5.20
C LEU A 393 12.90 14.52 -3.72
N GLU A 394 12.53 13.29 -3.35
CA GLU A 394 12.70 12.78 -1.99
C GLU A 394 13.64 11.57 -2.08
N VAL A 395 14.88 11.74 -1.63
CA VAL A 395 15.90 10.71 -1.80
C VAL A 395 16.53 10.30 -0.48
N GLY A 396 17.40 9.29 -0.55
CA GLY A 396 17.98 8.59 0.60
C GLY A 396 18.32 9.49 1.80
N GLY A 397 18.03 8.96 2.99
CA GLY A 397 18.33 9.58 4.27
C GLY A 397 19.45 8.85 5.01
N ASN A 398 20.05 9.52 5.98
CA ASN A 398 20.93 8.88 6.96
C ASN A 398 20.55 9.38 8.37
N ALA A 399 19.33 9.04 8.78
CA ALA A 399 18.64 9.69 9.89
C ALA A 399 19.38 9.47 11.23
N PRO A 400 19.80 10.56 11.92
CA PRO A 400 20.30 10.48 13.28
C PRO A 400 19.13 10.28 14.25
N PHE A 401 19.29 9.35 15.19
CA PHE A 401 18.37 9.09 16.29
C PHE A 401 19.10 9.33 17.60
N ILE A 402 18.82 10.46 18.28
CA ILE A 402 19.62 10.98 19.38
C ILE A 402 18.87 10.84 20.69
N ILE A 403 19.49 10.21 21.68
CA ILE A 403 18.92 9.93 22.99
C ILE A 403 19.81 10.56 24.06
N PHE A 404 19.34 11.64 24.66
CA PHE A 404 20.05 12.36 25.72
C PHE A 404 19.82 11.73 27.10
N ASN A 405 20.65 12.07 28.08
CA ASN A 405 20.53 11.60 29.46
C ASN A 405 19.16 11.93 30.09
N ALA A 406 18.57 13.07 29.70
CA ALA A 406 17.25 13.49 30.17
C ALA A 406 16.08 12.76 29.45
N ALA A 407 16.35 11.82 28.54
CA ALA A 407 15.33 11.02 27.90
C ALA A 407 14.67 10.05 28.89
N ASP A 408 13.38 9.81 28.70
CA ASP A 408 12.77 8.60 29.26
C ASP A 408 13.23 7.40 28.43
N VAL A 409 13.97 6.48 29.07
CA VAL A 409 14.58 5.31 28.41
C VAL A 409 13.51 4.41 27.77
N LYS A 410 12.34 4.25 28.40
CA LYS A 410 11.28 3.38 27.87
C LYS A 410 10.72 3.99 26.59
N THR A 411 10.36 5.26 26.61
CA THR A 411 9.87 6.00 25.45
C THR A 411 10.90 6.01 24.31
N ALA A 412 12.19 6.18 24.62
CA ALA A 412 13.25 6.12 23.62
C ALA A 412 13.43 4.72 23.00
N VAL A 413 13.30 3.66 23.79
CA VAL A 413 13.30 2.27 23.28
C VAL A 413 12.10 2.03 22.36
N GLU A 414 10.89 2.40 22.77
CA GLU A 414 9.68 2.25 21.94
C GLU A 414 9.79 3.05 20.64
N GLY A 415 10.25 4.30 20.71
CA GLY A 415 10.50 5.13 19.54
C GLY A 415 11.50 4.49 18.59
N LEU A 416 12.62 3.97 19.11
CA LEU A 416 13.64 3.32 18.29
C LEU A 416 13.13 2.02 17.66
N MET A 417 12.33 1.23 18.38
CA MET A 417 11.70 0.02 17.85
C MET A 417 10.90 0.35 16.59
N ILE A 418 10.12 1.43 16.63
CA ILE A 418 9.32 1.89 15.49
C ILE A 418 10.19 2.48 14.38
N ALA A 419 11.11 3.40 14.73
CA ALA A 419 11.95 4.08 13.75
C ALA A 419 12.88 3.12 12.99
N LYS A 420 13.33 2.05 13.63
CA LYS A 420 14.31 1.12 13.06
C LYS A 420 13.69 -0.09 12.37
N PHE A 421 12.66 -0.69 12.97
CA PHE A 421 12.22 -2.02 12.55
C PHE A 421 10.91 -2.02 11.76
N ARG A 422 10.16 -0.92 11.72
CA ARG A 422 9.02 -0.77 10.81
C ARG A 422 9.47 -1.03 9.36
N ASN A 423 8.69 -1.83 8.63
CA ASN A 423 9.00 -2.31 7.28
C ASN A 423 10.37 -2.99 7.17
N ALA A 424 10.80 -3.69 8.23
CA ALA A 424 12.14 -4.25 8.39
C ALA A 424 13.26 -3.21 8.17
N GLY A 425 13.04 -1.94 8.53
CA GLY A 425 14.00 -0.85 8.35
C GLY A 425 14.16 -0.36 6.91
N GLN A 426 13.31 -0.81 5.99
CA GLN A 426 13.29 -0.40 4.58
C GLN A 426 12.47 0.89 4.41
N THR A 427 12.80 1.94 5.16
CA THR A 427 12.11 3.24 5.06
C THR A 427 13.14 4.36 4.99
N CYS A 428 12.89 5.36 4.14
CA CYS A 428 13.81 6.50 3.94
C CYS A 428 14.04 7.34 5.21
N ILE A 429 13.08 7.31 6.13
CA ILE A 429 13.19 7.98 7.44
C ILE A 429 13.63 7.04 8.56
N SER A 430 14.02 5.79 8.26
CA SER A 430 14.43 4.83 9.28
C SER A 430 15.66 5.34 10.04
N ALA A 431 15.68 5.16 11.36
CA ALA A 431 16.86 5.45 12.15
C ALA A 431 18.06 4.68 11.58
N ASN A 432 19.12 5.39 11.20
CA ASN A 432 20.29 4.77 10.58
C ASN A 432 21.51 4.87 11.50
N ARG A 433 21.74 6.06 12.06
CA ARG A 433 22.77 6.32 13.07
C ARG A 433 22.12 6.60 14.41
N ILE A 434 22.30 5.72 15.37
CA ILE A 434 21.68 5.84 16.69
C ILE A 434 22.73 6.30 17.68
N TYR A 435 22.42 7.32 18.46
CA TYR A 435 23.32 7.94 19.40
C TYR A 435 22.70 7.95 20.79
N VAL A 436 23.43 7.44 21.76
CA VAL A 436 22.93 7.35 23.14
C VAL A 436 23.96 7.97 24.07
N GLN A 437 23.52 8.92 24.90
CA GLN A 437 24.42 9.65 25.78
C GLN A 437 24.96 8.74 26.89
N SER A 438 26.22 8.94 27.26
CA SER A 438 27.00 8.08 28.17
C SER A 438 26.29 7.76 29.49
N GLY A 439 25.59 8.73 30.08
CA GLY A 439 24.93 8.58 31.38
C GLY A 439 23.77 7.57 31.42
N ILE A 440 23.18 7.21 30.27
CA ILE A 440 22.10 6.21 30.17
C ILE A 440 22.42 5.04 29.24
N TYR A 441 23.61 5.01 28.64
CA TYR A 441 23.98 4.11 27.56
C TYR A 441 23.76 2.63 27.90
N ASP A 442 24.32 2.14 29.00
CA ASP A 442 24.27 0.70 29.35
C ASP A 442 22.83 0.26 29.71
N LYS A 443 22.10 1.13 30.42
CA LYS A 443 20.69 0.91 30.76
C LYS A 443 19.82 0.84 29.49
N PHE A 444 20.05 1.76 28.55
CA PHE A 444 19.35 1.77 27.27
C PHE A 444 19.66 0.52 26.44
N LEU A 445 20.93 0.17 26.25
CA LEU A 445 21.32 -1.01 25.47
C LEU A 445 20.71 -2.29 26.01
N THR A 446 20.73 -2.46 27.33
CA THR A 446 20.12 -3.63 27.99
C THR A 446 18.62 -3.69 27.70
N ALA A 447 17.91 -2.58 27.92
CA ALA A 447 16.47 -2.50 27.67
C ALA A 447 16.11 -2.72 26.19
N PHE A 448 16.86 -2.11 25.28
CA PHE A 448 16.65 -2.22 23.84
C PHE A 448 16.89 -3.66 23.36
N LYS A 449 18.02 -4.27 23.72
CA LYS A 449 18.35 -5.66 23.36
C LYS A 449 17.26 -6.64 23.80
N GLU A 450 16.80 -6.52 25.04
CA GLU A 450 15.75 -7.39 25.57
C GLU A 450 14.40 -7.15 24.87
N THR A 451 14.09 -5.90 24.53
CA THR A 451 12.87 -5.55 23.80
C THR A 451 12.88 -6.13 22.38
N VAL A 452 14.00 -5.99 21.66
CA VAL A 452 14.18 -6.56 20.32
C VAL A 452 14.01 -8.08 20.33
N LYS A 453 14.68 -8.78 21.25
CA LYS A 453 14.56 -10.24 21.38
C LYS A 453 13.16 -10.73 21.67
N LYS A 454 12.41 -10.00 22.51
CA LYS A 454 11.08 -10.42 22.98
C LYS A 454 9.97 -10.13 21.99
N ARG A 455 10.09 -9.02 21.23
CA ARG A 455 8.96 -8.49 20.45
C ARG A 455 9.08 -8.73 18.96
N LEU A 456 10.29 -8.88 18.40
CA LEU A 456 10.43 -9.03 16.96
C LEU A 456 10.26 -10.48 16.53
N VAL A 457 9.32 -10.71 15.63
CA VAL A 457 9.00 -12.02 15.05
C VAL A 457 9.17 -11.92 13.54
N ILE A 458 10.12 -12.70 13.03
CA ILE A 458 10.46 -12.78 11.61
C ILE A 458 9.56 -13.82 10.95
N GLY A 459 8.96 -13.50 9.81
CA GLY A 459 8.19 -14.47 9.05
C GLY A 459 7.47 -13.89 7.84
N ASP A 460 6.68 -14.74 7.18
CA ASP A 460 5.79 -14.31 6.11
C ASP A 460 4.77 -13.29 6.66
N GLY A 461 4.62 -12.15 5.96
CA GLY A 461 3.79 -11.04 6.41
C GLY A 461 2.29 -11.35 6.53
N PHE A 462 1.83 -12.49 6.01
CA PHE A 462 0.45 -12.97 6.21
C PHE A 462 0.23 -13.72 7.54
N ILE A 463 1.30 -14.15 8.21
CA ILE A 463 1.21 -14.89 9.47
C ILE A 463 0.92 -13.91 10.62
N GLU A 464 0.01 -14.30 11.52
CA GLU A 464 -0.32 -13.53 12.72
C GLU A 464 0.91 -13.34 13.60
N ASP A 465 0.98 -12.21 14.31
CA ASP A 465 2.09 -11.79 15.19
C ASP A 465 3.46 -11.55 14.52
N VAL A 466 3.64 -11.89 13.23
CA VAL A 466 4.82 -11.48 12.46
C VAL A 466 4.87 -9.96 12.35
N ASN A 467 6.03 -9.38 12.66
CA ASN A 467 6.27 -7.94 12.56
C ASN A 467 7.60 -7.58 11.88
N ILE A 468 8.34 -8.58 11.39
CA ILE A 468 9.49 -8.41 10.50
C ILE A 468 9.29 -9.31 9.28
N GLY A 469 8.94 -8.70 8.15
CA GLY A 469 8.85 -9.37 6.86
C GLY A 469 10.21 -9.59 6.19
N PRO A 470 10.24 -10.17 4.98
CA PRO A 470 11.46 -10.30 4.19
C PRO A 470 11.95 -8.94 3.68
N ILE A 471 13.23 -8.89 3.34
CA ILE A 471 13.84 -7.84 2.52
C ILE A 471 13.35 -7.98 1.08
N ILE A 472 13.14 -6.88 0.38
CA ILE A 472 12.43 -6.88 -0.90
C ILE A 472 13.06 -7.76 -1.99
N ASN A 473 14.39 -7.84 -2.07
CA ASN A 473 15.10 -8.57 -3.12
C ASN A 473 16.55 -8.91 -2.73
N GLU A 474 17.17 -9.79 -3.53
CA GLU A 474 18.53 -10.27 -3.30
C GLU A 474 19.59 -9.16 -3.27
N ARG A 475 19.44 -8.15 -4.12
CA ARG A 475 20.40 -7.03 -4.18
C ARG A 475 20.42 -6.29 -2.85
N GLN A 476 19.24 -6.08 -2.27
CA GLN A 476 19.09 -5.35 -1.02
C GLN A 476 19.61 -6.17 0.17
N ILE A 477 19.30 -7.47 0.27
CA ILE A 477 19.83 -8.28 1.38
C ILE A 477 21.35 -8.45 1.31
N LYS A 478 21.92 -8.61 0.11
CA LYS A 478 23.38 -8.64 -0.09
C LYS A 478 24.04 -7.32 0.30
N LYS A 479 23.38 -6.17 0.04
CA LYS A 479 23.86 -4.86 0.50
C LYS A 479 23.87 -4.78 2.02
N ILE A 480 22.78 -5.15 2.69
CA ILE A 480 22.67 -5.13 4.15
C ILE A 480 23.76 -6.00 4.78
N ASP A 481 23.88 -7.25 4.31
CA ASP A 481 24.87 -8.20 4.82
C ASP A 481 26.30 -7.72 4.58
N GLY A 482 26.58 -7.14 3.41
CA GLY A 482 27.87 -6.54 3.09
C GLY A 482 28.25 -5.38 4.02
N ILE A 483 27.29 -4.51 4.36
CA ILE A 483 27.48 -3.41 5.30
C ILE A 483 27.79 -3.94 6.70
N VAL A 484 27.02 -4.91 7.20
CA VAL A 484 27.23 -5.51 8.52
C VAL A 484 28.60 -6.18 8.61
N ASN A 485 28.91 -7.08 7.67
CA ASN A 485 30.17 -7.81 7.65
C ASN A 485 31.39 -6.87 7.54
N THR A 486 31.30 -5.82 6.73
CA THR A 486 32.40 -4.85 6.59
C THR A 486 32.58 -4.03 7.85
N SER A 487 31.48 -3.61 8.49
CA SER A 487 31.55 -2.87 9.76
C SER A 487 32.16 -3.73 10.88
N GLN A 488 31.84 -5.03 10.95
CA GLN A 488 32.48 -5.96 11.88
C GLN A 488 33.99 -6.10 11.65
N LYS A 489 34.42 -6.21 10.39
CA LYS A 489 35.85 -6.26 10.04
C LYS A 489 36.60 -4.99 10.45
N LEU A 490 35.90 -3.85 10.55
CA LEU A 490 36.44 -2.57 10.99
C LEU A 490 36.34 -2.36 12.51
N GLY A 491 35.79 -3.31 13.27
CA GLY A 491 35.76 -3.28 14.73
C GLY A 491 34.37 -3.16 15.37
N ALA A 492 33.29 -3.06 14.58
CA ALA A 492 31.94 -3.10 15.14
C ALA A 492 31.67 -4.45 15.82
N GLU A 493 31.00 -4.41 16.97
CA GLU A 493 30.58 -5.60 17.70
C GLU A 493 29.09 -5.89 17.44
N VAL A 494 28.76 -7.15 17.18
CA VAL A 494 27.36 -7.60 17.06
C VAL A 494 26.84 -8.00 18.43
N LEU A 495 25.96 -7.16 18.98
CA LEU A 495 25.30 -7.42 20.27
C LEU A 495 24.12 -8.41 20.13
N LEU A 496 23.50 -8.44 18.95
CA LEU A 496 22.36 -9.29 18.57
C LEU A 496 22.30 -9.44 17.04
N GLY A 497 21.91 -10.62 16.53
CA GLY A 497 21.62 -10.86 15.12
C GLY A 497 22.86 -10.93 14.22
N GLY A 498 22.81 -10.22 13.09
CA GLY A 498 23.92 -9.99 12.18
C GLY A 498 24.04 -11.00 11.03
N LYS A 499 22.97 -11.73 10.71
CA LYS A 499 23.01 -12.80 9.70
C LYS A 499 21.74 -12.83 8.86
N ILE A 500 21.87 -13.37 7.65
CA ILE A 500 20.74 -13.85 6.86
C ILE A 500 20.03 -14.95 7.66
N TYR A 501 18.72 -14.83 7.80
CA TYR A 501 17.91 -15.72 8.62
C TYR A 501 17.76 -17.09 7.93
N ARG A 502 18.06 -18.16 8.67
CA ARG A 502 18.23 -19.52 8.10
C ARG A 502 17.00 -20.07 7.38
N SER A 503 15.80 -19.60 7.69
CA SER A 503 14.54 -20.15 7.16
C SER A 503 14.08 -19.51 5.84
N GLY A 504 14.81 -18.56 5.26
CA GLY A 504 14.52 -18.08 3.91
C GLY A 504 15.53 -17.04 3.39
N GLU A 505 15.76 -17.05 2.08
CA GLU A 505 16.88 -16.35 1.42
C GLU A 505 16.80 -14.82 1.51
N LEU A 506 15.60 -14.25 1.72
CA LEU A 506 15.37 -12.81 1.83
C LEU A 506 15.05 -12.34 3.25
N PHE A 507 15.13 -13.20 4.26
CA PHE A 507 14.92 -12.79 5.65
C PHE A 507 16.26 -12.42 6.30
N TYR A 508 16.30 -11.30 7.03
CA TYR A 508 17.50 -10.84 7.74
C TYR A 508 17.22 -10.67 9.23
N GLU A 509 18.11 -11.16 10.09
CA GLU A 509 17.94 -11.05 11.54
C GLU A 509 17.97 -9.58 11.99
N PRO A 510 17.03 -9.13 12.84
CA PRO A 510 17.15 -7.86 13.53
C PRO A 510 18.49 -7.78 14.26
N THR A 511 19.29 -6.78 13.90
CA THR A 511 20.70 -6.70 14.26
C THR A 511 20.97 -5.46 15.10
N ILE A 512 21.79 -5.60 16.14
CA ILE A 512 22.29 -4.47 16.94
C ILE A 512 23.81 -4.47 16.84
N LEU A 513 24.36 -3.39 16.27
CA LEU A 513 25.79 -3.12 16.21
C LEU A 513 26.15 -2.05 17.24
N ILE A 514 27.21 -2.30 18.00
CA ILE A 514 27.82 -1.33 18.92
C ILE A 514 29.29 -1.13 18.57
N ASN A 515 29.94 -0.17 19.23
CA ASN A 515 31.33 0.22 18.94
C ASN A 515 31.50 0.66 17.48
N VAL A 516 30.50 1.37 16.94
CA VAL A 516 30.52 1.90 15.57
C VAL A 516 31.12 3.29 15.52
N ASP A 517 31.79 3.61 14.42
CA ASP A 517 32.35 4.93 14.15
C ASP A 517 32.14 5.39 12.70
N GLU A 518 32.58 6.61 12.41
CA GLU A 518 32.40 7.33 11.16
C GLU A 518 33.16 6.68 9.99
N SER A 519 34.12 5.79 10.25
CA SER A 519 34.86 5.06 9.21
C SER A 519 34.06 3.88 8.66
N MET A 520 33.02 3.42 9.39
CA MET A 520 32.28 2.20 9.07
C MET A 520 31.11 2.47 8.10
N PRO A 521 30.82 1.53 7.18
CA PRO A 521 29.72 1.71 6.23
C PRO A 521 28.34 1.75 6.90
N CYS A 522 28.12 1.06 8.02
CA CYS A 522 26.86 1.14 8.77
C CYS A 522 26.55 2.54 9.30
N PHE A 523 27.55 3.43 9.35
CA PHE A 523 27.40 4.80 9.77
C PHE A 523 27.32 5.77 8.58
N ARG A 524 28.12 5.56 7.53
CA ARG A 524 28.17 6.45 6.37
C ARG A 524 27.05 6.24 5.37
N GLU A 525 26.59 5.01 5.21
CA GLU A 525 25.62 4.63 4.19
C GLU A 525 24.24 4.35 4.78
N GLU A 526 23.19 4.61 4.01
CA GLU A 526 21.84 4.16 4.32
C GLU A 526 21.77 2.63 4.24
N ILE A 527 21.56 1.96 5.38
CA ILE A 527 21.55 0.50 5.47
C ILE A 527 20.31 -0.07 4.78
N PHE A 528 19.15 0.56 5.02
CA PHE A 528 17.85 0.17 4.47
C PHE A 528 17.49 -1.30 4.79
N GLY A 529 17.64 -1.65 6.08
CA GLY A 529 17.41 -2.98 6.63
C GLY A 529 17.33 -2.94 8.17
N PRO A 530 17.03 -4.08 8.83
CA PRO A 530 16.69 -4.13 10.25
C PRO A 530 17.96 -4.13 11.12
N VAL A 531 18.84 -3.15 10.92
CA VAL A 531 20.14 -3.03 11.61
C VAL A 531 20.20 -1.70 12.37
N ALA A 532 20.35 -1.78 13.69
CA ALA A 532 20.55 -0.66 14.60
C ALA A 532 22.06 -0.48 14.88
N ALA A 533 22.68 0.56 14.28
CA ALA A 533 24.06 0.94 14.58
C ALA A 533 24.10 2.00 15.67
N ILE A 534 24.62 1.65 16.85
CA ILE A 534 24.55 2.47 18.06
C ILE A 534 25.95 2.97 18.45
N LYS A 535 26.08 4.29 18.57
CA LYS A 535 27.27 5.01 19.04
C LYS A 535 27.00 5.71 20.36
N LYS A 536 27.97 5.65 21.29
CA LYS A 536 27.97 6.45 22.53
C LYS A 536 28.45 7.86 22.23
N PHE A 537 27.88 8.87 22.91
CA PHE A 537 28.38 10.25 22.88
C PHE A 537 28.36 10.87 24.29
N GLU A 538 29.12 11.96 24.48
CA GLU A 538 29.26 12.61 25.79
C GLU A 538 28.50 13.93 25.87
N THR A 539 28.60 14.79 24.85
CA THR A 539 28.11 16.18 24.93
C THR A 539 27.11 16.56 23.83
N GLU A 540 26.28 17.57 24.10
CA GLU A 540 25.32 18.14 23.12
C GLU A 540 26.05 18.72 21.88
N GLU A 541 27.24 19.28 22.06
CA GLU A 541 28.01 19.88 20.96
C GLU A 541 28.63 18.82 20.04
N GLU A 542 29.21 17.78 20.64
CA GLU A 542 29.73 16.62 19.92
C GLU A 542 28.64 15.97 19.07
N ILE A 543 27.47 15.69 19.66
CA ILE A 543 26.41 14.99 18.93
C ILE A 543 25.83 15.81 17.79
N LEU A 544 25.71 17.14 17.93
CA LEU A 544 25.26 17.99 16.83
C LEU A 544 26.26 17.98 15.66
N SER A 545 27.55 17.99 15.98
CA SER A 545 28.62 17.90 14.97
C SER A 545 28.57 16.56 14.21
N LEU A 546 28.41 15.46 14.95
CA LEU A 546 28.31 14.12 14.38
C LEU A 546 27.02 13.88 13.59
N ALA A 547 25.88 14.37 14.10
CA ALA A 547 24.59 14.19 13.43
C ALA A 547 24.55 14.92 12.09
N ASN A 548 25.14 16.12 12.01
CA ASN A 548 25.13 16.99 10.84
C ASN A 548 26.18 16.64 9.77
N ILE A 549 27.12 15.72 10.04
CA ILE A 549 28.18 15.34 9.08
C ILE A 549 27.65 14.74 7.77
N SER A 550 26.43 14.20 7.78
CA SER A 550 25.88 13.56 6.59
C SER A 550 25.30 14.58 5.61
N ASP A 551 25.59 14.39 4.32
CA ASP A 551 24.95 15.09 3.22
C ASP A 551 23.51 14.62 2.99
N GLN A 552 23.16 13.43 3.48
CA GLN A 552 21.82 12.86 3.44
C GLN A 552 21.05 13.24 4.70
N SER A 553 20.11 14.16 4.56
CA SER A 553 19.39 14.72 5.70
C SER A 553 17.88 14.84 5.53
N LEU A 554 17.21 13.69 5.57
CA LEU A 554 15.76 13.57 5.45
C LEU A 554 15.03 13.83 6.76
N ALA A 555 15.19 12.91 7.72
CA ALA A 555 14.60 12.97 9.05
C ALA A 555 15.68 12.89 10.12
N GLY A 556 15.38 13.40 11.32
CA GLY A 556 16.12 13.17 12.55
C GLY A 556 15.17 12.93 13.72
N TYR A 557 15.67 12.36 14.80
CA TYR A 557 14.88 12.09 16.01
C TYR A 557 15.65 12.51 17.25
N ILE A 558 14.97 13.16 18.18
CA ILE A 558 15.55 13.58 19.46
C ILE A 558 14.66 13.09 20.61
N PHE A 559 15.30 12.50 21.62
CA PHE A 559 14.65 12.05 22.84
C PHE A 559 15.30 12.74 24.04
N THR A 560 14.50 13.56 24.73
CA THR A 560 14.87 14.31 25.93
C THR A 560 13.62 14.91 26.57
N GLN A 561 13.58 15.00 27.91
CA GLN A 561 12.53 15.71 28.65
C GLN A 561 12.90 17.19 28.92
N ASP A 562 14.12 17.63 28.60
CA ASP A 562 14.52 19.03 28.73
C ASP A 562 14.02 19.83 27.50
N ILE A 563 12.98 20.64 27.71
CA ILE A 563 12.40 21.50 26.68
C ILE A 563 13.39 22.53 26.12
N SER A 564 14.33 23.02 26.94
CA SER A 564 15.35 23.96 26.47
C SER A 564 16.32 23.26 25.53
N GLN A 565 16.69 22.01 25.84
CA GLN A 565 17.51 21.17 24.96
C GLN A 565 16.77 20.83 23.66
N VAL A 566 15.48 20.52 23.71
CA VAL A 566 14.65 20.32 22.51
C VAL A 566 14.83 21.48 21.54
N TRP A 567 14.64 22.72 22.00
CA TRP A 567 14.75 23.90 21.13
C TRP A 567 16.17 24.15 20.61
N ARG A 568 17.20 23.99 21.45
CA ARG A 568 18.59 24.17 21.03
C ARG A 568 18.98 23.16 19.95
N VAL A 569 18.66 21.88 20.18
CA VAL A 569 19.01 20.80 19.26
C VAL A 569 18.18 20.88 17.98
N ALA A 570 16.87 21.09 18.07
CA ALA A 570 15.99 21.14 16.89
C ALA A 570 16.35 22.29 15.93
N ARG A 571 16.84 23.43 16.43
CA ARG A 571 17.30 24.55 15.59
C ARG A 571 18.64 24.29 14.90
N ARG A 572 19.47 23.43 15.49
CA ARG A 572 20.85 23.17 15.02
C ARG A 572 20.97 21.88 14.24
N LEU A 573 20.04 20.95 14.40
CA LEU A 573 20.01 19.70 13.66
C LEU A 573 19.62 19.99 12.21
N GLU A 574 20.52 19.71 11.30
CA GLU A 574 20.41 20.04 9.88
C GLU A 574 19.58 18.98 9.14
N THR A 575 18.33 18.76 9.54
CA THR A 575 17.39 17.79 8.92
C THR A 575 16.11 18.48 8.45
N GLY A 576 15.43 17.86 7.48
CA GLY A 576 14.18 18.42 6.95
C GLY A 576 12.98 18.21 7.86
N MET A 577 13.01 17.16 8.69
CA MET A 577 11.93 16.75 9.59
C MET A 577 12.53 16.22 10.89
N ILE A 578 11.93 16.55 12.04
CA ILE A 578 12.44 16.13 13.35
C ILE A 578 11.29 15.53 14.16
N GLY A 579 11.47 14.29 14.64
CA GLY A 579 10.65 13.70 15.68
C GLY A 579 11.19 14.04 17.06
N ILE A 580 10.33 14.46 17.99
CA ILE A 580 10.71 14.86 19.35
C ILE A 580 9.92 13.98 20.32
N ASN A 581 10.61 13.04 20.98
CA ASN A 581 9.97 11.99 21.79
C ASN A 581 8.90 11.17 21.05
N GLU A 582 8.91 11.22 19.71
CA GLU A 582 8.00 10.55 18.78
C GLU A 582 8.79 10.16 17.53
N SER A 583 8.48 8.99 16.97
CA SER A 583 9.15 8.42 15.80
C SER A 583 8.22 8.17 14.61
N LEU A 584 6.91 8.14 14.83
CA LEU A 584 5.88 8.15 13.79
C LEU A 584 5.53 9.59 13.42
N ILE A 585 6.41 10.23 12.64
CA ILE A 585 6.23 11.63 12.20
C ILE A 585 5.47 11.78 10.88
N SER A 586 5.06 10.67 10.26
CA SER A 586 4.42 10.65 8.95
C SER A 586 2.94 11.04 9.05
N ALA A 587 2.55 12.10 8.34
CA ALA A 587 1.17 12.60 8.29
C ALA A 587 0.93 13.34 6.97
N ALA A 588 -0.31 13.34 6.46
CA ALA A 588 -0.65 14.03 5.21
C ALA A 588 -0.61 15.56 5.36
N GLU A 589 -0.81 16.04 6.58
CA GLU A 589 -0.85 17.44 6.98
C GLU A 589 0.55 18.04 7.15
N ALA A 590 1.58 17.21 7.29
CA ALA A 590 2.95 17.62 7.54
C ALA A 590 3.75 17.79 6.24
N ALA A 591 4.67 18.75 6.21
CA ALA A 591 5.51 19.02 5.05
C ALA A 591 6.70 18.04 5.02
N PHE A 592 6.56 16.96 4.26
CA PHE A 592 7.53 15.89 4.16
C PHE A 592 8.65 16.18 3.15
N GLY A 593 9.92 16.06 3.57
CA GLY A 593 11.10 16.19 2.70
C GLY A 593 12.36 16.66 3.43
N GLY A 594 13.55 16.37 2.89
CA GLY A 594 14.86 16.44 3.59
C GLY A 594 15.78 17.58 3.16
N ILE A 595 16.64 18.22 3.95
CA ILE A 595 17.53 19.27 3.39
C ILE A 595 18.74 18.64 2.66
N LYS A 596 19.69 19.47 2.20
CA LYS A 596 20.95 19.03 1.56
C LYS A 596 20.70 18.13 0.35
N GLU A 597 21.41 17.01 0.24
CA GLU A 597 21.28 16.09 -0.89
C GLU A 597 20.03 15.18 -0.81
N SER A 598 19.22 15.27 0.25
CA SER A 598 18.01 14.45 0.40
C SER A 598 16.77 15.03 -0.28
N ARG A 599 16.79 16.25 -0.85
CA ARG A 599 15.61 16.74 -1.59
C ARG A 599 15.80 17.81 -2.66
N ILE A 600 14.70 17.95 -3.42
CA ILE A 600 14.11 19.22 -3.87
C ILE A 600 12.59 19.17 -3.57
N GLY A 601 12.01 20.21 -2.95
CA GLY A 601 10.55 20.32 -2.73
C GLY A 601 9.96 19.75 -1.42
N ARG A 602 8.63 19.69 -1.30
CA ARG A 602 7.88 19.03 -0.21
C ARG A 602 6.69 18.23 -0.71
N GLU A 603 6.32 17.19 0.03
CA GLU A 603 5.07 16.46 -0.15
C GLU A 603 4.22 16.54 1.11
N GLY A 604 2.90 16.35 0.97
CA GLY A 604 1.97 16.61 2.08
C GLY A 604 1.88 18.09 2.47
N SER A 605 1.08 18.40 3.49
CA SER A 605 0.68 19.73 3.92
C SER A 605 0.06 20.58 2.80
N ARG A 606 -0.19 21.85 3.09
CA ARG A 606 -0.50 22.84 2.05
C ARG A 606 0.63 23.05 1.05
N HIS A 607 1.88 22.79 1.45
CA HIS A 607 3.06 23.06 0.61
C HIS A 607 3.21 22.04 -0.52
N GLY A 608 2.72 20.80 -0.36
CA GLY A 608 2.86 19.76 -1.37
C GLY A 608 2.18 20.10 -2.69
N ILE A 609 1.12 20.93 -2.66
CA ILE A 609 0.44 21.38 -3.89
C ILE A 609 1.26 22.43 -4.65
N ASP A 610 2.17 23.14 -3.96
CA ASP A 610 3.03 24.16 -4.58
C ASP A 610 3.95 23.53 -5.62
N GLU A 611 4.35 22.26 -5.45
CA GLU A 611 5.17 21.51 -6.42
C GLU A 611 4.51 21.39 -7.79
N TYR A 612 3.17 21.40 -7.84
CA TYR A 612 2.39 21.15 -9.07
C TYR A 612 1.75 22.42 -9.65
N THR A 613 2.08 23.60 -9.12
CA THR A 613 1.58 24.87 -9.61
C THR A 613 2.68 25.83 -10.05
N ASN A 614 2.31 26.77 -10.92
CA ASN A 614 3.09 27.95 -11.28
C ASN A 614 2.39 29.20 -10.74
N ILE A 615 3.19 30.16 -10.27
CA ILE A 615 2.72 31.52 -9.98
C ILE A 615 2.75 32.32 -11.28
N LYS A 616 1.64 32.98 -11.60
CA LYS A 616 1.54 33.95 -12.69
C LYS A 616 1.21 35.32 -12.12
N TYR A 617 2.07 36.29 -12.41
CA TYR A 617 1.87 37.69 -12.06
C TYR A 617 1.06 38.41 -13.15
N LEU A 618 -0.01 39.08 -12.73
CA LEU A 618 -0.84 39.96 -13.53
C LEU A 618 -0.67 41.40 -13.02
N CYS A 619 -0.25 42.29 -13.90
CA CYS A 619 -0.19 43.73 -13.64
C CYS A 619 -1.36 44.40 -14.37
N ILE A 620 -2.33 44.93 -13.64
CA ILE A 620 -3.42 45.70 -14.24
C ILE A 620 -3.06 47.17 -14.13
N GLY A 621 -2.91 47.85 -15.26
CA GLY A 621 -2.61 49.28 -15.31
C GLY A 621 -3.85 50.12 -15.63
N GLY A 622 -3.77 51.43 -15.39
CA GLY A 622 -4.86 52.36 -15.69
C GLY A 622 -6.01 52.30 -14.70
N ILE A 623 -5.74 51.81 -13.49
CA ILE A 623 -6.67 51.84 -12.37
C ILE A 623 -6.48 53.22 -11.70
N THR A 624 -7.56 54.01 -11.66
CA THR A 624 -7.60 55.36 -11.07
C THR A 624 -8.34 55.37 -9.75
#